data_AF-A0A370TDE6-F1
#
_entry.id   AF-A0A370TDE6-F1
#
_cell.length_a   1.000
_cell.length_b   1.000
_cell.length_c   1.000
_cell.angle_alpha   90.00
_cell.angle_beta   90.00
_cell.angle_gamma   90.00
#
_symmetry.space_group_name_H-M   'P 1'
#
loop_
_entity.id
_entity.type
_entity.pdbx_description
1 polymer ?
#
loop_
_entity_poly.entity_id
_entity_poly.type
_entity_poly.pdbx_seq_one_letter_code
_entity_poly.pdbx_strand_id
1 'polypeptide(L)'
;MLPYTSCEKYRRSYIVLNETSKRCSEYVRRSVKCNVKGISFSNLESLQREEARLQFERDAAFTAAIEGLARVQQLEKQQALVKRRGAELVRRKLRDLDELDEAEEREKEEKEMETCREAESRQLAATTGGPSGDFSFDLGPLPGPDDPIWATFDFGSRTPQISSSS
;
A
#
# COMPACT_ATOMS: atom_id res chain seq x y z
N MET A 1 19.94 63.06 -18.17
CA MET A 1 18.57 63.28 -18.67
C MET A 1 17.85 61.94 -18.73
N LEU A 2 16.82 61.74 -17.89
CA LEU A 2 16.03 60.52 -17.87
C LEU A 2 15.09 60.46 -19.11
N PRO A 3 15.04 59.35 -19.87
CA PRO A 3 14.41 59.30 -21.19
C PRO A 3 12.85 59.24 -21.22
N TYR A 4 12.16 59.54 -20.11
CA TYR A 4 10.76 59.10 -19.90
C TYR A 4 9.69 60.21 -19.72
N THR A 5 9.95 61.46 -20.08
CA THR A 5 9.21 62.58 -19.45
C THR A 5 7.82 62.95 -20.00
N SER A 6 7.42 62.56 -21.22
CA SER A 6 6.10 62.98 -21.76
C SER A 6 5.05 61.87 -21.76
N CYS A 7 5.32 60.73 -22.41
CA CYS A 7 4.31 59.67 -22.55
C CYS A 7 3.90 59.05 -21.19
N GLU A 8 4.84 58.87 -20.27
CA GLU A 8 4.57 58.35 -18.93
C GLU A 8 3.86 59.38 -18.05
N LYS A 9 4.24 60.66 -18.13
CA LYS A 9 3.59 61.78 -17.42
C LYS A 9 2.11 61.93 -17.78
N TYR A 10 1.76 61.66 -19.04
CA TYR A 10 0.37 61.71 -19.51
C TYR A 10 -0.34 60.34 -19.55
N ARG A 11 0.27 59.28 -18.98
CA ARG A 11 -0.24 57.88 -19.01
C ARG A 11 -0.71 57.41 -20.39
N ARG A 12 0.00 57.76 -21.46
CA ARG A 12 -0.36 57.36 -22.82
C ARG A 12 0.38 56.09 -23.22
N SER A 13 -0.33 55.13 -23.83
CA SER A 13 0.27 53.93 -24.39
C SER A 13 1.26 54.31 -25.49
N TYR A 14 2.53 53.95 -25.29
CA TYR A 14 3.55 54.11 -26.32
C TYR A 14 3.32 53.07 -27.41
N ILE A 15 2.61 53.46 -28.47
CA ILE A 15 2.38 52.62 -29.64
C ILE A 15 3.38 53.04 -30.72
N VAL A 16 4.30 52.14 -31.04
CA VAL A 16 5.20 52.27 -32.19
C VAL A 16 4.46 51.74 -33.43
N LEU A 17 4.15 52.63 -34.36
CA LEU A 17 3.37 52.30 -35.56
C LEU A 17 4.15 51.47 -36.60
N ASN A 18 5.48 51.39 -36.50
CA ASN A 18 6.33 50.66 -37.45
C ASN A 18 7.65 50.22 -36.78
N GLU A 19 8.10 48.99 -37.01
CA GLU A 19 9.37 48.44 -36.48
C GLU A 19 10.60 49.27 -36.91
N THR A 20 10.50 49.95 -38.06
CA THR A 20 11.55 50.82 -38.61
C THR A 20 11.57 52.22 -37.99
N SER A 21 10.47 52.67 -37.40
CA SER A 21 10.34 54.00 -36.81
C SER A 21 10.50 53.92 -35.29
N LYS A 22 11.60 54.46 -34.77
CA LYS A 22 11.84 54.58 -33.30
C LYS A 22 11.00 55.69 -32.65
N ARG A 23 9.88 56.12 -33.26
CA ARG A 23 9.02 57.23 -32.81
C ARG A 23 7.60 56.70 -32.58
N CYS A 24 6.99 57.00 -31.42
CA CYS A 24 5.56 56.77 -31.23
C CYS A 24 4.67 57.79 -31.95
N SER A 25 3.44 57.36 -32.21
CA SER A 25 2.39 58.12 -32.90
C SER A 25 2.21 59.56 -32.39
N GLU A 26 2.29 59.80 -31.08
CA GLU A 26 2.12 61.14 -30.50
C GLU A 26 3.31 62.06 -30.74
N TYR A 27 4.54 61.54 -30.69
CA TYR A 27 5.73 62.33 -30.99
C TYR A 27 5.87 62.60 -32.49
N VAL A 28 5.37 61.69 -33.34
CA VAL A 28 5.22 61.93 -34.78
C VAL A 28 4.24 63.08 -35.04
N ARG A 29 3.07 63.09 -34.38
CA ARG A 29 2.07 64.16 -34.50
C ARG A 29 2.58 65.54 -34.07
N ARG A 30 3.46 65.59 -33.07
CA ARG A 30 3.99 66.85 -32.52
C ARG A 30 5.34 67.29 -33.10
N SER A 31 5.87 66.55 -34.08
CA SER A 31 7.19 66.77 -34.69
C SER A 31 8.37 66.87 -33.70
N VAL A 32 8.22 66.31 -32.49
CA VAL A 32 9.27 66.29 -31.45
C VAL A 32 10.05 64.97 -31.50
N LYS A 33 11.36 65.00 -31.21
CA LYS A 33 12.18 63.79 -31.09
C LYS A 33 11.69 62.94 -29.91
N CYS A 34 11.30 61.71 -30.21
CA CYS A 34 10.88 60.75 -29.19
C CYS A 34 12.12 60.14 -28.52
N ASN A 35 12.23 60.27 -27.20
CA ASN A 35 13.30 59.68 -26.40
C ASN A 35 12.88 58.35 -25.75
N VAL A 36 11.66 57.89 -25.98
CA VAL A 36 11.12 56.70 -25.33
C VAL A 36 11.72 55.45 -25.98
N LYS A 37 12.84 54.99 -25.43
CA LYS A 37 13.39 53.66 -25.68
C LYS A 37 13.33 52.90 -24.36
N GLY A 38 12.49 51.87 -24.29
CA GLY A 38 12.49 50.89 -23.19
C GLY A 38 11.11 50.60 -22.58
N ILE A 39 11.13 49.60 -21.70
CA ILE A 39 10.00 49.19 -20.85
C ILE A 39 9.87 50.24 -19.73
N SER A 40 8.65 50.69 -19.41
CA SER A 40 8.43 51.66 -18.31
C SER A 40 8.92 51.09 -16.99
N PHE A 41 9.37 51.95 -16.08
CA PHE A 41 9.83 51.54 -14.75
C PHE A 41 8.74 50.80 -13.97
N SER A 42 7.48 51.25 -14.09
CA SER A 42 6.31 50.59 -13.52
C SER A 42 6.10 49.15 -13.99
N ASN A 43 6.36 48.87 -15.27
CA ASN A 43 6.24 47.53 -15.84
C ASN A 43 7.40 46.63 -15.39
N LEU A 44 8.60 47.18 -15.22
CA LEU A 44 9.73 46.42 -14.66
C LEU A 44 9.47 46.06 -13.20
N GLU A 45 8.93 46.99 -12.42
CA GLU A 45 8.59 46.76 -11.02
C GLU A 45 7.46 45.73 -10.86
N SER A 46 6.44 45.76 -11.73
CA SER A 46 5.40 44.72 -11.72
C SER A 46 5.96 43.33 -12.06
N LEU A 47 6.86 43.25 -13.04
CA LEU A 47 7.52 41.99 -13.40
C LEU A 47 8.40 41.45 -12.26
N GLN A 48 9.13 42.32 -11.56
CA GLN A 48 9.92 41.92 -10.39
C GLN A 48 9.04 41.36 -9.26
N ARG A 49 7.87 41.95 -9.01
CA ARG A 49 6.92 41.43 -8.01
C ARG A 49 6.35 40.08 -8.42
N GLU A 50 6.01 39.91 -9.69
CA GLU A 50 5.53 38.63 -10.22
C GLU A 50 6.62 37.56 -10.16
N GLU A 51 7.85 37.89 -10.51
CA GLU A 51 8.99 36.98 -10.40
C GLU A 51 9.21 36.54 -8.95
N ALA A 52 9.23 37.48 -8.00
CA ALA A 52 9.36 37.17 -6.58
C ALA A 52 8.23 36.27 -6.07
N ARG A 53 6.99 36.53 -6.50
CA ARG A 53 5.83 35.69 -6.18
C ARG A 53 6.01 34.27 -6.73
N LEU A 54 6.39 34.14 -7.99
CA LEU A 54 6.61 32.83 -8.63
C LEU A 54 7.77 32.05 -8.00
N GLN A 55 8.85 32.75 -7.63
CA GLN A 55 9.97 32.13 -6.92
C GLN A 55 9.52 31.58 -5.56
N PHE A 56 8.73 32.35 -4.80
CA PHE A 56 8.17 31.88 -3.54
C PHE A 56 7.26 30.66 -3.71
N GLU A 57 6.34 30.70 -4.68
CA GLU A 57 5.45 29.56 -4.98
C GLU A 57 6.26 28.31 -5.39
N ARG A 58 7.29 28.48 -6.23
CA ARG A 58 8.20 27.41 -6.63
C ARG A 58 8.92 26.81 -5.44
N ASP A 59 9.50 27.64 -4.57
CA ASP A 59 10.30 27.16 -3.44
C ASP A 59 9.41 26.44 -2.42
N ALA A 60 8.19 26.94 -2.17
CA ALA A 60 7.20 26.26 -1.34
C ALA A 60 6.74 24.92 -1.93
N ALA A 61 6.54 24.86 -3.25
CA ALA A 61 6.20 23.59 -3.92
C ALA A 61 7.38 22.60 -3.85
N PHE A 62 8.62 23.09 -3.95
CA PHE A 62 9.82 22.25 -3.89
C PHE A 62 10.03 21.66 -2.49
N THR A 63 9.84 22.44 -1.43
CA THR A 63 9.92 21.92 -0.06
C THR A 63 8.83 20.88 0.21
N ALA A 64 7.60 21.14 -0.21
CA ALA A 64 6.50 20.16 -0.11
C ALA A 64 6.80 18.86 -0.87
N ALA A 65 7.44 18.95 -2.05
CA ALA A 65 7.85 17.77 -2.82
C ALA A 65 8.93 16.96 -2.10
N ILE A 66 9.92 17.62 -1.46
CA ILE A 66 10.95 16.94 -0.66
C ILE A 66 10.31 16.21 0.53
N GLU A 67 9.38 16.86 1.23
CA GLU A 67 8.65 16.22 2.33
C GLU A 67 7.82 15.02 1.85
N GLY A 68 7.16 15.15 0.70
CA GLY A 68 6.44 14.05 0.05
C GLY A 68 7.36 12.88 -0.28
N LEU A 69 8.54 13.16 -0.84
CA LEU A 69 9.54 12.14 -1.17
C LEU A 69 10.05 11.42 0.09
N ALA A 70 10.29 12.15 1.19
CA ALA A 70 10.70 11.55 2.45
C ALA A 70 9.64 10.58 2.99
N ARG A 71 8.34 10.92 2.88
CA ARG A 71 7.23 10.03 3.26
C ARG A 71 7.20 8.78 2.39
N VAL A 72 7.39 8.91 1.07
CA VAL A 72 7.45 7.76 0.16
C VAL A 72 8.59 6.82 0.55
N GLN A 73 9.79 7.34 0.80
CA GLN A 73 10.93 6.52 1.22
C GLN A 73 10.68 5.79 2.55
N GLN A 74 9.99 6.42 3.50
CA GLN A 74 9.60 5.76 4.74
C GLN A 74 8.61 4.62 4.50
N LEU A 75 7.60 4.85 3.65
CA LEU A 75 6.61 3.84 3.28
C LEU A 75 7.25 2.65 2.57
N GLU A 76 8.21 2.88 1.67
CA GLU A 76 8.96 1.81 1.00
C GLU A 76 9.72 0.94 2.00
N LYS A 77 10.38 1.55 2.99
CA LYS A 77 11.07 0.82 4.06
C LYS A 77 10.09 -0.01 4.88
N GLN A 78 8.94 0.55 5.25
CA GLN A 78 7.89 -0.17 5.96
C GLN A 78 7.36 -1.34 5.14
N GLN A 79 7.10 -1.13 3.84
CA GLN A 79 6.64 -2.16 2.93
C GLN A 79 7.66 -3.30 2.82
N ALA A 80 8.95 -2.99 2.71
CA ALA A 80 10.01 -3.99 2.66
C ALA A 80 10.06 -4.84 3.94
N LEU A 81 9.89 -4.22 5.12
CA LEU A 81 9.82 -4.94 6.39
C LEU A 81 8.61 -5.86 6.47
N VAL A 82 7.43 -5.39 6.05
CA VAL A 82 6.21 -6.22 6.03
C VAL A 82 6.37 -7.38 5.06
N LYS A 83 6.88 -7.15 3.85
CA LYS A 83 7.17 -8.22 2.87
C LYS A 83 8.12 -9.26 3.43
N ARG A 84 9.21 -8.82 4.09
CA ARG A 84 10.18 -9.73 4.72
C ARG A 84 9.55 -10.57 5.82
N ARG A 85 8.78 -9.95 6.73
CA ARG A 85 8.07 -10.65 7.80
C ARG A 85 7.05 -11.64 7.25
N GLY A 86 6.29 -11.25 6.23
CA GLY A 86 5.33 -12.13 5.55
C GLY A 86 6.02 -13.35 4.93
N ALA A 87 7.13 -13.15 4.21
CA ALA A 87 7.89 -14.24 3.63
C ALA A 87 8.44 -15.20 4.69
N GLU A 88 8.88 -14.68 5.84
CA GLU A 88 9.34 -15.51 6.95
C GLU A 88 8.22 -16.34 7.58
N LEU A 89 7.05 -15.75 7.79
CA LEU A 89 5.88 -16.46 8.30
C LEU A 89 5.45 -17.58 7.36
N VAL A 90 5.42 -17.32 6.05
CA VAL A 90 5.12 -18.35 5.04
C VAL A 90 6.14 -19.49 5.12
N ARG A 91 7.44 -19.19 5.19
CA ARG A 91 8.48 -20.23 5.32
C ARG A 91 8.40 -21.05 6.60
N ARG A 92 7.97 -20.44 7.70
CA ARG A 92 7.74 -21.18 8.95
C ARG A 92 6.53 -22.09 8.81
N LYS A 93 5.41 -21.54 8.32
CA LYS A 93 4.17 -22.31 8.11
C LYS A 93 4.35 -23.48 7.15
N LEU A 94 5.12 -23.32 6.07
CA LEU A 94 5.43 -24.43 5.17
C LEU A 94 6.25 -25.52 5.87
N ARG A 95 7.27 -25.15 6.66
CA ARG A 95 8.03 -26.13 7.46
C ARG A 95 7.15 -26.85 8.49
N ASP A 96 6.29 -26.11 9.19
CA ASP A 96 5.35 -26.70 10.14
C ASP A 96 4.43 -27.73 9.44
N LEU A 97 4.07 -27.52 8.17
CA LEU A 97 3.26 -28.46 7.38
C LEU A 97 4.08 -29.68 6.94
N ASP A 98 5.30 -29.47 6.45
CA ASP A 98 6.20 -30.56 6.08
C ASP A 98 6.45 -31.51 7.29
N GLU A 99 6.64 -30.95 8.48
CA GLU A 99 6.81 -31.73 9.73
C GLU A 99 5.55 -32.54 10.11
N LEU A 100 4.35 -32.02 9.83
CA LEU A 100 3.09 -32.72 10.08
C LEU A 100 2.88 -33.87 9.09
N ASP A 101 3.18 -33.65 7.82
CA ASP A 101 3.10 -34.68 6.79
C ASP A 101 4.06 -35.85 7.14
N GLU A 102 5.30 -35.55 7.55
CA GLU A 102 6.25 -36.56 8.01
C GLU A 102 5.79 -37.30 9.29
N ALA A 103 5.05 -36.65 10.18
CA ALA A 103 4.49 -37.30 11.36
C ALA A 103 3.32 -38.22 11.01
N GLU A 104 2.45 -37.79 10.08
CA GLU A 104 1.33 -38.59 9.61
C GLU A 104 1.81 -39.85 8.88
N GLU A 105 2.82 -39.74 8.02
CA GLU A 105 3.38 -40.91 7.33
C GLU A 105 4.01 -41.91 8.30
N ARG A 106 4.71 -41.45 9.35
CA ARG A 106 5.21 -42.34 10.40
C ARG A 106 4.09 -43.05 11.16
N GLU A 107 3.00 -42.34 11.46
CA GLU A 107 1.84 -42.95 12.14
C GLU A 107 1.15 -43.99 11.24
N LYS A 108 1.06 -43.74 9.93
CA LYS A 108 0.55 -44.71 8.96
C LYS A 108 1.43 -45.95 8.92
N GLU A 109 2.74 -45.79 8.81
CA GLU A 109 3.70 -46.91 8.84
C GLU A 109 3.58 -47.73 10.13
N GLU A 110 3.47 -47.08 11.29
CA GLU A 110 3.29 -47.76 12.58
C GLU A 110 1.97 -48.55 12.63
N LYS A 111 0.86 -47.94 12.20
CA LYS A 111 -0.45 -48.61 12.12
C LYS A 111 -0.45 -49.79 11.14
N GLU A 112 0.22 -49.67 10.01
CA GLU A 112 0.38 -50.77 9.05
C GLU A 112 1.19 -51.93 9.65
N MET A 113 2.26 -51.62 10.38
CA MET A 113 3.06 -52.61 11.09
C MET A 113 2.30 -53.29 12.23
N GLU A 114 1.49 -52.53 12.98
CA GLU A 114 0.62 -53.07 14.03
C GLU A 114 -0.46 -53.98 13.44
N THR A 115 -1.16 -53.54 12.40
CA THR A 115 -2.17 -54.38 11.73
C THR A 115 -1.58 -55.64 11.10
N CYS A 116 -0.36 -55.59 10.57
CA CYS A 116 0.34 -56.79 10.09
C CYS A 116 0.70 -57.75 11.24
N ARG A 117 1.24 -57.24 12.36
CA ARG A 117 1.54 -58.05 13.56
C ARG A 117 0.28 -58.64 14.20
N GLU A 118 -0.81 -57.90 14.22
CA GLU A 118 -2.12 -58.39 14.66
C GLU A 118 -2.67 -59.45 13.72
N ALA A 119 -2.52 -59.29 12.40
CA ALA A 119 -2.89 -60.32 11.43
C ALA A 119 -2.03 -61.58 11.58
N GLU A 120 -0.71 -61.46 11.78
CA GLU A 120 0.20 -62.58 12.02
C GLU A 120 -0.11 -63.31 13.34
N SER A 121 -0.34 -62.58 14.43
CA SER A 121 -0.73 -63.17 15.72
C SER A 121 -2.11 -63.83 15.66
N ARG A 122 -3.07 -63.26 14.91
CA ARG A 122 -4.37 -63.91 14.61
C ARG A 122 -4.21 -65.16 13.76
N GLN A 123 -3.31 -65.17 12.77
CA GLN A 123 -3.01 -66.36 11.98
C GLN A 123 -2.38 -67.47 12.84
N LEU A 124 -1.47 -67.13 13.76
CA LEU A 124 -0.88 -68.08 14.70
C LEU A 124 -1.92 -68.61 15.72
N ALA A 125 -2.81 -67.75 16.23
CA ALA A 125 -3.92 -68.15 17.08
C ALA A 125 -4.94 -69.07 16.35
N ALA A 126 -5.18 -68.82 15.06
CA ALA A 126 -6.05 -69.66 14.22
C ALA A 126 -5.45 -71.07 13.95
N THR A 127 -4.15 -71.29 14.17
CA THR A 127 -3.51 -72.61 14.03
C THR A 127 -3.51 -73.46 15.31
N THR A 128 -3.94 -72.89 16.46
CA THR A 128 -3.97 -73.60 17.76
C THR A 128 -5.33 -73.63 18.45
N GLY A 129 -6.38 -73.05 17.88
CA GLY A 129 -7.75 -73.08 18.42
C GLY A 129 -8.79 -73.46 17.36
N GLY A 130 -9.48 -74.59 17.57
CA GLY A 130 -10.71 -74.92 16.86
C GLY A 130 -11.80 -73.85 17.08
N PRO A 131 -12.81 -73.76 16.20
CA PRO A 131 -13.74 -72.64 16.19
C PRO A 131 -14.72 -72.79 17.35
N SER A 132 -14.73 -71.84 18.27
CA SER A 132 -15.76 -71.72 19.30
C SER A 132 -15.99 -70.25 19.61
N GLY A 133 -17.14 -69.75 19.17
CA GLY A 133 -18.00 -68.84 19.93
C GLY A 133 -17.58 -67.38 20.07
N ASP A 134 -18.33 -66.53 19.35
CA ASP A 134 -18.85 -65.24 19.81
C ASP A 134 -17.88 -64.06 19.99
N PHE A 135 -17.51 -63.44 18.87
CA PHE A 135 -17.27 -62.00 18.83
C PHE A 135 -18.59 -61.28 18.54
N SER A 136 -19.33 -60.95 19.59
CA SER A 136 -20.38 -59.95 19.50
C SER A 136 -19.74 -58.57 19.71
N PHE A 137 -19.43 -57.87 18.61
CA PHE A 137 -19.14 -56.45 18.66
C PHE A 137 -20.49 -55.73 18.82
N ASP A 138 -20.85 -55.43 20.07
CA ASP A 138 -22.04 -54.64 20.38
C ASP A 138 -21.78 -53.18 19.97
N LEU A 139 -22.00 -52.89 18.69
CA LEU A 139 -22.31 -51.53 18.25
C LEU A 139 -23.67 -51.19 18.85
N GLY A 140 -23.62 -50.69 20.09
CA GLY A 140 -24.78 -50.06 20.72
C GLY A 140 -25.41 -49.04 19.75
N PRO A 141 -26.72 -48.79 19.87
CA PRO A 141 -27.47 -48.00 18.89
C PRO A 141 -26.75 -46.69 18.58
N LEU A 142 -26.53 -46.40 17.29
CA LEU A 142 -26.06 -45.10 16.82
C LEU A 142 -26.88 -44.02 17.52
N PRO A 143 -26.23 -43.05 18.21
CA PRO A 143 -26.96 -42.06 18.96
C PRO A 143 -27.85 -41.27 18.00
N GLY A 144 -29.12 -41.22 18.33
CA GLY A 144 -30.11 -40.49 17.56
C GLY A 144 -29.81 -38.98 17.59
N PRO A 145 -30.44 -38.20 16.70
CA PRO A 145 -30.27 -36.75 16.66
C PRO A 145 -30.68 -36.02 17.95
N ASP A 146 -31.35 -36.71 18.89
CA ASP A 146 -31.84 -36.14 20.15
C ASP A 146 -31.05 -36.59 21.39
N ASP A 147 -29.89 -37.25 21.22
CA ASP A 147 -29.06 -37.70 22.36
C ASP A 147 -28.28 -36.55 23.03
N PRO A 148 -28.22 -36.51 24.38
CA PRO A 148 -27.60 -35.43 25.16
C PRO A 148 -26.07 -35.34 24.99
N ILE A 149 -25.43 -36.34 24.37
CA ILE A 149 -24.00 -36.28 23.99
C ILE A 149 -23.77 -35.12 22.99
N TRP A 150 -24.69 -34.86 22.06
CA TRP A 150 -24.59 -33.73 21.12
C TRP A 150 -24.69 -32.36 21.80
N ALA A 151 -25.42 -32.28 22.93
CA ALA A 151 -25.56 -31.03 23.69
C ALA A 151 -24.26 -30.61 24.41
N THR A 152 -23.29 -31.52 24.56
CA THR A 152 -21.98 -31.21 25.14
C THR A 152 -20.93 -30.78 24.11
N PHE A 153 -21.23 -30.97 22.81
CA PHE A 153 -20.39 -30.52 21.71
C PHE A 153 -20.89 -29.16 21.20
N ASP A 154 -20.81 -28.14 22.07
CA ASP A 154 -21.03 -26.75 21.65
C ASP A 154 -19.84 -26.35 20.74
N PHE A 155 -20.08 -26.36 19.42
CA PHE A 155 -19.15 -25.83 18.43
C PHE A 155 -19.10 -24.31 18.60
N GLY A 156 -18.36 -23.89 19.63
CA GLY A 156 -18.39 -22.56 20.20
C GLY A 156 -18.27 -21.48 19.14
N SER A 157 -19.40 -20.85 18.83
CA SER A 157 -19.45 -19.54 18.20
C SER A 157 -18.97 -18.50 19.21
N ARG A 158 -17.68 -18.51 19.51
CA ARG A 158 -17.02 -17.52 20.37
C ARG A 158 -16.59 -16.36 19.49
N THR A 159 -17.52 -15.46 19.19
CA THR A 159 -17.17 -14.14 18.65
C THR A 159 -16.35 -13.38 19.71
N PRO A 160 -15.18 -12.81 19.37
CA PRO A 160 -14.43 -12.00 20.33
C PRO A 160 -15.13 -10.66 20.52
N GLN A 161 -15.58 -10.37 21.76
CA GLN A 161 -15.96 -9.01 22.13
C GLN A 161 -14.70 -8.14 22.23
N ILE A 162 -14.68 -7.07 21.44
CA ILE A 162 -13.72 -5.97 21.55
C ILE A 162 -14.23 -5.04 22.66
N SER A 163 -13.58 -5.08 23.84
CA SER A 163 -13.80 -4.09 24.89
C SER A 163 -12.86 -2.89 24.67
N SER A 164 -13.42 -1.79 24.17
CA SER A 164 -12.82 -0.46 24.28
C SER A 164 -13.18 0.16 25.62
N SER A 165 -12.19 0.60 26.40
CA SER A 165 -12.41 1.41 27.61
C SER A 165 -11.56 2.68 27.55
N SER A 166 -12.25 3.81 27.59
CA SER A 166 -11.76 5.14 27.95
C SER A 166 -11.47 5.25 29.45
#